data_AF-A0A3A4N9P3-F1
#
_entry.id   AF-A0A3A4N9P3-F1
#
_cell.length_a   1.000
_cell.length_b   1.000
_cell.length_c   1.000
_cell.angle_alpha   90.00
_cell.angle_beta   90.00
_cell.angle_gamma   90.00
#
_symmetry.space_group_name_H-M   'P 1'
#
loop_
_entity.id
_entity.type
_entity.pdbx_description
1 polymer ?
#
loop_
_entity_poly.entity_id
_entity_poly.type
_entity_poly.pdbx_seq_one_letter_code
_entity_poly.pdbx_strand_id
1 'polypeptide(L)'
;MNPWFDPSHFLTFDSPTLLAQDALPNLWKATEVDPTLMFQILVGIILLVTTIIVVTYKYQRWKRYTEFVTEMKSLDLDPESEGTLAGMVKRYSMDEPVNVLFSARLFDEMATSEIIRVLGSPGSMQAKRNFIDLVYRIRTKTYHPDWLGITEENRPQALAIAEKPLSLPWEEADEGMEKSDF
;
A
#
# COMPACT_ATOMS: atom_id res chain seq x y z
N MET A 1 -0.78 -57.29 45.12
CA MET A 1 -2.02 -56.79 45.75
C MET A 1 -1.65 -55.62 46.63
N ASN A 2 -1.94 -54.39 46.19
CA ASN A 2 -1.55 -53.15 46.86
C ASN A 2 -2.74 -52.60 47.69
N PRO A 3 -2.59 -52.37 49.00
CA PRO A 3 -3.68 -51.95 49.90
C PRO A 3 -3.92 -50.43 49.97
N TRP A 4 -3.54 -49.65 48.94
CA TRP A 4 -3.49 -48.18 49.02
C TRP A 4 -4.51 -47.44 48.15
N PHE A 5 -5.54 -48.11 47.64
CA PHE A 5 -6.56 -47.47 46.80
C PHE A 5 -7.91 -47.49 47.52
N ASP A 6 -8.22 -46.41 48.24
CA ASP A 6 -9.53 -46.15 48.82
C ASP A 6 -10.30 -45.18 47.90
N PRO A 7 -11.33 -45.65 47.17
CA PRO A 7 -12.08 -44.83 46.21
C PRO A 7 -13.18 -43.96 46.88
N SER A 8 -13.25 -43.89 48.21
CA SER A 8 -14.29 -43.13 48.91
C SER A 8 -14.09 -41.61 48.97
N HIS A 9 -12.96 -41.09 48.46
CA HIS A 9 -12.70 -39.66 48.31
C HIS A 9 -13.01 -39.13 46.90
N PHE A 10 -14.12 -39.58 46.31
CA PHE A 10 -14.69 -38.91 45.14
C PHE A 10 -15.15 -37.51 45.58
N LEU A 11 -14.33 -36.53 45.22
CA LEU A 11 -14.57 -35.10 45.33
C LEU A 11 -16.00 -34.79 44.86
N THR A 12 -16.88 -34.50 45.80
CA THR A 12 -18.11 -33.74 45.54
C THR A 12 -17.67 -32.36 45.05
N PHE A 13 -17.58 -32.23 43.73
CA PHE A 13 -17.39 -30.95 43.05
C PHE A 13 -18.72 -30.19 43.15
N ASP A 14 -19.02 -29.69 44.35
CA ASP A 14 -20.02 -28.65 44.55
C ASP A 14 -19.51 -27.42 43.83
N SER A 15 -19.90 -27.32 42.56
CA SER A 15 -19.57 -26.20 41.70
C SER A 15 -20.47 -25.03 42.13
N PRO A 16 -19.94 -23.92 42.68
CA PRO A 16 -20.75 -22.74 42.92
C PRO A 16 -20.99 -22.00 41.58
N THR A 17 -21.84 -22.56 40.72
CA THR A 17 -22.30 -21.91 39.47
C THR A 17 -23.49 -20.99 39.70
N LEU A 18 -23.52 -20.24 40.81
CA LEU A 18 -24.67 -19.40 41.19
C LEU A 18 -24.28 -18.01 41.74
N LEU A 19 -23.16 -17.42 41.31
CA LEU A 19 -22.80 -16.05 41.73
C LEU A 19 -22.20 -15.16 40.63
N ALA A 20 -22.56 -15.38 39.36
CA ALA A 20 -22.07 -14.49 38.29
C ALA A 20 -23.09 -14.19 37.19
N GLN A 21 -24.39 -14.41 37.40
CA GLN A 21 -25.41 -14.09 36.39
C GLN A 21 -26.17 -12.78 36.64
N ASP A 22 -26.16 -12.24 37.86
CA ASP A 22 -26.90 -11.01 38.21
C ASP A 22 -26.06 -9.73 38.24
N ALA A 23 -24.77 -9.82 37.91
CA ALA A 23 -23.86 -8.66 37.90
C ALA A 23 -23.59 -8.08 36.49
N LEU A 24 -24.27 -8.56 35.46
CA LEU A 24 -24.31 -7.85 34.19
C LEU A 24 -25.49 -6.89 34.25
N PRO A 25 -25.25 -5.56 34.28
CA PRO A 25 -26.33 -4.59 34.32
C PRO A 25 -27.27 -4.86 33.16
N ASN A 26 -28.57 -4.74 33.42
CA ASN A 26 -29.71 -4.93 32.50
C ASN A 26 -29.60 -4.10 31.20
N LEU A 27 -28.59 -4.34 30.37
CA LEU A 27 -28.34 -3.66 29.09
C LEU A 27 -29.37 -4.05 28.02
N TRP A 28 -30.20 -5.06 28.29
CA TRP A 28 -31.12 -5.66 27.33
C TRP A 28 -32.58 -5.69 27.81
N LYS A 29 -32.96 -4.91 28.85
CA LYS A 29 -34.38 -4.62 29.03
C LYS A 29 -34.79 -3.70 27.89
N ALA A 30 -35.63 -4.22 26.98
CA ALA A 30 -36.26 -3.51 25.86
C ALA A 30 -37.16 -2.39 26.40
N THR A 31 -36.53 -1.39 26.97
CA THR A 31 -37.10 -0.12 27.39
C THR A 31 -36.95 0.76 26.16
N GLU A 32 -38.06 1.38 25.74
CA GLU A 32 -38.18 2.24 24.56
C GLU A 32 -36.86 2.91 24.19
N VAL A 33 -36.26 2.46 23.08
CA VAL A 33 -34.96 2.95 22.64
C VAL A 33 -35.12 4.42 22.24
N ASP A 34 -34.48 5.32 22.99
CA ASP A 34 -34.50 6.75 22.68
C ASP A 34 -33.85 6.98 21.29
N PRO A 35 -34.61 7.50 20.31
CA PRO A 35 -34.10 7.76 18.97
C PRO A 35 -32.90 8.71 18.98
N THR A 36 -32.84 9.64 19.94
CA THR A 36 -31.75 10.61 20.09
C THR A 36 -30.42 9.90 20.34
N LEU A 37 -30.43 8.88 21.20
CA LEU A 37 -29.25 8.11 21.56
C LEU A 37 -28.76 7.26 20.37
N MET A 38 -29.68 6.69 19.59
CA MET A 38 -29.34 5.97 18.35
C MET A 38 -28.66 6.89 17.32
N PHE A 39 -29.15 8.13 17.14
CA PHE A 39 -28.51 9.09 16.26
C PHE A 39 -27.10 9.48 16.72
N GLN A 40 -26.88 9.68 18.02
CA GLN A 40 -25.56 10.00 18.55
C GLN A 40 -24.55 8.86 18.32
N ILE A 41 -24.96 7.61 18.56
CA ILE A 41 -24.12 6.44 18.27
C ILE A 41 -23.80 6.36 16.78
N LEU A 42 -24.80 6.56 15.91
CA LEU A 42 -24.61 6.52 14.46
C LEU A 42 -23.60 7.57 13.99
N VAL A 43 -23.74 8.83 14.46
CA VAL A 43 -22.80 9.91 14.15
C VAL A 43 -21.40 9.59 14.67
N GLY A 44 -21.29 9.03 15.88
CA GLY A 44 -20.02 8.60 16.45
C GLY A 44 -19.33 7.55 15.59
N ILE A 45 -20.06 6.55 15.08
CA ILE A 45 -19.54 5.52 14.19
C ILE A 45 -19.08 6.14 12.85
N ILE A 46 -19.86 7.04 12.26
CA ILE A 46 -19.51 7.72 11.00
C ILE A 46 -18.21 8.53 11.16
N LEU A 47 -18.07 9.28 12.26
CA LEU A 47 -16.86 10.06 12.54
C LEU A 47 -15.65 9.16 12.77
N LEU A 48 -15.82 8.04 13.48
CA LEU A 48 -14.76 7.06 13.70
C LEU A 48 -14.27 6.48 12.37
N VAL A 49 -15.19 5.99 11.53
CA VAL A 49 -14.85 5.42 10.22
C VAL A 49 -14.16 6.45 9.33
N THR A 50 -14.68 7.68 9.29
CA THR A 50 -14.08 8.78 8.52
C THR A 50 -12.66 9.09 9.00
N THR A 51 -12.45 9.11 10.32
CA THR A 51 -11.14 9.37 10.91
C THR A 51 -10.14 8.28 10.54
N ILE A 52 -10.54 7.00 10.60
CA ILE A 52 -9.69 5.89 10.19
C ILE A 52 -9.28 6.04 8.73
N ILE A 53 -10.23 6.31 7.82
CA ILE A 53 -9.95 6.51 6.40
C ILE A 53 -8.94 7.65 6.18
N VAL A 54 -9.15 8.80 6.84
CA VAL A 54 -8.26 9.97 6.72
C VAL A 54 -6.85 9.67 7.22
N VAL A 55 -6.73 8.98 8.37
CA VAL A 55 -5.43 8.60 8.95
C VAL A 55 -4.73 7.61 8.04
N THR A 56 -5.42 6.57 7.56
CA THR A 56 -4.86 5.58 6.64
C THR A 56 -4.40 6.23 5.34
N TYR A 57 -5.20 7.11 4.76
CA TYR A 57 -4.84 7.85 3.54
C TYR A 57 -3.59 8.71 3.76
N LYS A 58 -3.53 9.49 4.86
CA LYS A 58 -2.35 10.29 5.19
C LYS A 58 -1.11 9.44 5.41
N TYR A 59 -1.25 8.31 6.11
CA TYR A 59 -0.15 7.40 6.39
C TYR A 59 0.41 6.78 5.10
N GLN A 60 -0.46 6.27 4.22
CA GLN A 60 -0.06 5.73 2.92
C GLN A 60 0.66 6.78 2.07
N ARG A 61 0.13 8.01 2.03
CA ARG A 61 0.74 9.12 1.30
C ARG A 61 2.12 9.47 1.83
N TRP A 62 2.29 9.52 3.15
CA TRP A 62 3.57 9.82 3.77
C TRP A 62 4.61 8.71 3.52
N LYS A 63 4.19 7.43 3.58
CA LYS A 63 5.05 6.29 3.27
C LYS A 63 5.58 6.36 1.84
N ARG A 64 4.70 6.54 0.84
CA ARG A 64 5.10 6.66 -0.58
C ARG A 64 6.02 7.85 -0.83
N TYR A 65 5.78 8.99 -0.15
CA TYR A 65 6.69 10.14 -0.24
C TYR A 65 8.09 9.81 0.28
N THR A 66 8.17 9.09 1.39
CA THR A 66 9.46 8.73 2.00
C THR A 66 10.24 7.74 1.12
N GLU A 67 9.55 6.78 0.51
CA GLU A 67 10.14 5.88 -0.50
C GLU A 67 10.67 6.67 -1.69
N PHE A 68 9.85 7.58 -2.25
CA PHE A 68 10.26 8.45 -3.34
C PHE A 68 11.49 9.32 -3.00
N VAL A 69 11.50 9.97 -1.83
CA VAL A 69 12.66 10.79 -1.41
C VAL A 69 13.91 9.94 -1.26
N THR A 70 13.77 8.72 -0.74
CA THR A 70 14.89 7.77 -0.61
C THR A 70 15.45 7.38 -1.97
N GLU A 71 14.57 7.07 -2.94
CA GLU A 71 14.95 6.73 -4.31
C GLU A 71 15.63 7.91 -5.01
N MET A 72 15.09 9.13 -4.91
CA MET A 72 15.71 10.31 -5.53
C MET A 72 17.06 10.64 -4.90
N LYS A 73 17.16 10.58 -3.57
CA LYS A 73 18.43 10.82 -2.87
C LYS A 73 19.49 9.79 -3.26
N SER A 74 19.10 8.56 -3.58
CA SER A 74 20.04 7.53 -4.07
C SER A 74 20.61 7.84 -5.46
N LEU A 75 19.93 8.69 -6.23
CA LEU A 75 20.35 9.13 -7.56
C LEU A 75 21.15 10.46 -7.53
N ASP A 76 21.43 10.98 -6.32
CA ASP A 76 22.01 12.32 -6.08
C ASP A 76 21.17 13.45 -6.70
N LEU A 77 19.86 13.22 -6.72
CA LEU A 77 18.86 14.10 -7.29
C LEU A 77 18.14 14.84 -6.17
N ASP A 78 18.13 16.16 -6.23
CA ASP A 78 17.50 17.01 -5.22
C ASP A 78 16.03 17.30 -5.60
N PRO A 79 15.05 16.74 -4.88
CA PRO A 79 13.64 16.78 -5.27
C PRO A 79 13.03 18.20 -5.23
N GLU A 80 13.69 19.17 -4.59
CA GLU A 80 13.21 20.56 -4.55
C GLU A 80 13.80 21.44 -5.67
N SER A 81 14.96 21.08 -6.23
CA SER A 81 15.61 21.83 -7.31
C SER A 81 15.37 21.27 -8.70
N GLU A 82 14.71 20.11 -8.81
CA GLU A 82 14.49 19.45 -10.09
C GLU A 82 13.23 19.91 -10.81
N GLY A 83 13.37 20.14 -12.12
CA GLY A 83 12.38 20.78 -12.97
C GLY A 83 11.08 20.01 -13.17
N THR A 84 10.35 20.38 -14.23
CA THR A 84 8.96 19.94 -14.47
C THR A 84 8.81 18.41 -14.55
N LEU A 85 9.84 17.67 -14.95
CA LEU A 85 9.83 16.21 -15.00
C LEU A 85 9.86 15.56 -13.61
N ALA A 86 10.68 16.05 -12.68
CA ALA A 86 10.69 15.54 -11.30
C ALA A 86 9.34 15.79 -10.60
N GLY A 87 8.72 16.94 -10.89
CA GLY A 87 7.34 17.20 -10.48
C GLY A 87 6.33 16.19 -11.05
N MET A 88 6.50 15.76 -12.30
CA MET A 88 5.67 14.71 -12.91
C MET A 88 5.92 13.34 -12.29
N VAL A 89 7.18 12.95 -12.09
CA VAL A 89 7.56 11.70 -11.43
C VAL A 89 7.02 11.64 -10.00
N LYS A 90 7.16 12.73 -9.23
CA LYS A 90 6.63 12.85 -7.86
C LYS A 90 5.11 12.68 -7.82
N ARG A 91 4.38 13.34 -8.73
CA ARG A 91 2.92 13.20 -8.81
C ARG A 91 2.53 11.76 -9.18
N TYR A 92 3.26 11.17 -10.12
CA TYR A 92 3.05 9.80 -10.55
C TYR A 92 3.25 8.80 -9.39
N SER A 93 4.33 8.93 -8.61
CA SER A 93 4.58 8.06 -7.45
C SER A 93 3.58 8.24 -6.31
N MET A 94 2.91 9.40 -6.25
CA MET A 94 1.84 9.68 -5.29
C MET A 94 0.43 9.29 -5.77
N ASP A 95 0.29 8.66 -6.94
CA ASP A 95 -1.01 8.44 -7.61
C ASP A 95 -1.84 9.73 -7.80
N GLU A 96 -1.15 10.86 -7.90
CA GLU A 96 -1.79 12.13 -8.23
C GLU A 96 -1.98 12.25 -9.75
N PRO A 97 -3.07 12.89 -10.21
CA PRO A 97 -3.25 13.17 -11.62
C PRO A 97 -2.08 14.01 -12.13
N VAL A 98 -1.29 13.42 -13.02
CA VAL A 98 -0.25 14.13 -13.75
C VAL A 98 -0.97 14.94 -14.82
N ASN A 99 -1.13 16.25 -14.59
CA ASN A 99 -1.59 17.18 -15.62
C ASN A 99 -0.48 17.30 -16.65
N VAL A 100 -0.49 16.40 -17.63
CA VAL A 100 0.44 16.47 -18.76
C VAL A 100 -0.09 17.53 -19.71
N LEU A 101 0.22 18.78 -19.38
CA LEU A 101 -0.13 19.97 -20.17
C LEU A 101 0.72 20.10 -21.45
N PHE A 102 1.50 19.09 -21.78
CA PHE A 102 2.50 19.14 -22.84
C PHE A 102 2.19 18.13 -23.94
N SER A 103 2.65 18.41 -25.16
CA SER A 103 2.58 17.47 -26.27
C SER A 103 3.53 16.29 -26.01
N ALA A 104 3.23 15.13 -26.61
CA ALA A 104 4.10 13.95 -26.53
C ALA A 104 5.56 14.26 -26.91
N ARG A 105 5.76 15.11 -27.92
CA ARG A 105 7.09 15.53 -28.35
C ARG A 105 7.86 16.31 -27.28
N LEU A 106 7.19 17.27 -26.62
CA LEU A 106 7.84 18.06 -25.57
C LEU A 106 8.13 17.22 -24.33
N PHE A 107 7.28 16.24 -24.03
CA PHE A 107 7.57 15.24 -23.02
C PHE A 107 8.83 14.43 -23.38
N ASP A 108 8.94 13.94 -24.62
CA ASP A 108 10.09 13.16 -25.08
C ASP A 108 11.39 13.96 -25.02
N GLU A 109 11.36 15.26 -25.36
CA GLU A 109 12.51 16.16 -25.24
C GLU A 109 12.95 16.33 -23.77
N MET A 110 12.01 16.58 -22.84
CA MET A 110 12.31 16.67 -21.41
C MET A 110 12.79 15.34 -20.81
N ALA A 111 12.14 14.24 -21.19
CA ALA A 111 12.51 12.90 -20.77
C ALA A 111 13.94 12.57 -21.23
N THR A 112 14.27 12.89 -22.48
CA THR A 112 15.62 12.65 -23.03
C THR A 112 16.69 13.42 -22.26
N SER A 113 16.46 14.72 -21.99
CA SER A 113 17.44 15.51 -21.22
C SER A 113 17.67 14.96 -19.82
N GLU A 114 16.60 14.52 -19.15
CA GLU A 114 16.68 13.97 -17.80
C GLU A 114 17.30 12.57 -17.77
N ILE A 115 16.99 11.72 -18.75
CA ILE A 115 17.62 10.40 -18.89
C ILE A 115 19.13 10.57 -19.10
N ILE A 116 19.57 11.49 -19.96
CA ILE A 116 21.00 11.77 -20.15
C ILE A 116 21.64 12.24 -18.84
N ARG A 117 20.98 13.12 -18.09
CA ARG A 117 21.46 13.61 -16.79
C ARG A 117 21.61 12.47 -15.78
N VAL A 118 20.59 11.60 -15.65
CA VAL A 118 20.59 10.43 -14.76
C VAL A 118 21.63 9.40 -15.17
N LEU A 119 21.83 9.17 -16.47
CA LEU A 119 22.90 8.29 -16.95
C LEU A 119 24.28 8.81 -16.57
N GLY A 120 24.47 10.13 -16.54
CA GLY A 120 25.70 10.79 -16.08
C GLY A 120 25.88 10.88 -14.57
N SER A 121 24.85 10.57 -13.76
CA SER A 121 24.92 10.66 -12.29
C SER A 121 25.70 9.49 -11.66
N PRO A 122 26.22 9.60 -10.43
CA PRO A 122 26.96 8.53 -9.76
C PRO A 122 26.09 7.37 -9.24
N GLY A 123 24.77 7.38 -9.51
CA GLY A 123 23.84 6.36 -9.03
C GLY A 123 24.12 4.94 -9.56
N SER A 124 23.57 3.93 -8.89
CA SER A 124 23.69 2.53 -9.33
C SER A 124 23.01 2.30 -10.68
N MET A 125 23.53 1.35 -11.47
CA MET A 125 22.93 1.01 -12.77
C MET A 125 21.46 0.57 -12.65
N GLN A 126 21.11 -0.11 -11.56
CA GLN A 126 19.74 -0.53 -11.29
C GLN A 126 18.83 0.67 -11.04
N ALA A 127 19.26 1.65 -10.24
CA ALA A 127 18.46 2.84 -9.95
C ALA A 127 18.23 3.68 -11.23
N LYS A 128 19.26 3.80 -12.08
CA LYS A 128 19.15 4.47 -13.39
C LYS A 128 18.14 3.78 -14.30
N ARG A 129 18.16 2.44 -14.35
CA ARG A 129 17.19 1.65 -15.13
C ARG A 129 15.77 1.85 -14.61
N ASN A 130 15.55 1.74 -13.30
CA ASN A 130 14.24 1.95 -12.67
C ASN A 130 13.68 3.34 -13.00
N PHE A 131 14.53 4.38 -12.98
CA PHE A 131 14.12 5.74 -13.36
C PHE A 131 13.68 5.82 -14.82
N ILE A 132 14.46 5.25 -15.75
CA ILE A 132 14.13 5.24 -17.18
C ILE A 132 12.80 4.51 -17.43
N ASP A 133 12.63 3.34 -16.81
CA ASP A 133 11.41 2.54 -16.92
C ASP A 133 10.19 3.32 -16.39
N LEU A 134 10.36 4.07 -15.31
CA LEU A 134 9.33 4.92 -14.74
C LEU A 134 8.94 6.07 -15.68
N VAL A 135 9.92 6.73 -16.31
CA VAL A 135 9.66 7.79 -17.31
C VAL A 135 8.87 7.24 -18.51
N TYR A 136 9.24 6.06 -19.02
CA TYR A 136 8.48 5.41 -20.09
C TYR A 136 7.08 4.99 -19.65
N ARG A 137 6.91 4.54 -18.41
CA ARG A 137 5.60 4.19 -17.86
C ARG A 137 4.68 5.41 -17.79
N ILE A 138 5.20 6.56 -17.36
CA ILE A 138 4.47 7.84 -17.38
C ILE A 138 4.03 8.17 -18.81
N ARG A 139 4.95 8.07 -19.78
CA ARG A 139 4.68 8.32 -21.20
C ARG A 139 3.53 7.45 -21.72
N THR A 140 3.63 6.14 -21.52
CA THR A 140 2.63 5.18 -22.00
C THR A 140 1.28 5.39 -21.34
N LYS A 141 1.24 5.56 -20.01
CA LYS A 141 -0.03 5.82 -19.28
C LYS A 141 -0.69 7.14 -19.72
N THR A 142 0.10 8.14 -20.08
CA THR A 142 -0.40 9.47 -20.46
C THR A 142 -0.87 9.51 -21.91
N TYR A 143 -0.05 9.06 -22.86
CA TYR A 143 -0.28 9.30 -24.30
C TYR A 143 -0.75 8.07 -25.06
N HIS A 144 -0.55 6.87 -24.52
CA HIS A 144 -0.90 5.61 -25.15
C HIS A 144 -1.64 4.66 -24.18
N PRO A 145 -2.76 5.10 -23.56
CA PRO A 145 -3.50 4.25 -22.63
C PRO A 145 -4.01 2.96 -23.30
N ASP A 146 -4.29 3.02 -24.60
CA ASP A 146 -4.76 1.89 -25.40
C ASP A 146 -3.72 0.76 -25.51
N TRP A 147 -2.42 1.08 -25.42
CA TRP A 147 -1.34 0.09 -25.48
C TRP A 147 -1.25 -0.76 -24.21
N LEU A 148 -1.83 -0.28 -23.12
CA LEU A 148 -1.92 -1.00 -21.86
C LEU A 148 -3.18 -1.90 -21.81
N GLY A 149 -3.96 -1.96 -22.90
CA GLY A 149 -5.24 -2.70 -22.91
C GLY A 149 -6.27 -2.14 -21.94
N ILE A 150 -6.12 -0.87 -21.53
CA ILE A 150 -7.03 -0.18 -20.63
C ILE A 150 -8.21 0.35 -21.45
N THR A 151 -9.05 -0.55 -21.96
CA THR A 151 -10.42 -0.20 -22.32
C THR A 151 -11.16 0.20 -21.05
N GLU A 152 -12.04 1.22 -21.09
CA GLU A 152 -12.72 1.74 -19.88
C GLU A 152 -13.40 0.64 -19.03
N GLU A 153 -13.83 -0.44 -19.67
CA GLU A 153 -14.45 -1.62 -19.06
C GLU A 153 -13.51 -2.42 -18.13
N ASN A 154 -12.19 -2.44 -18.40
CA ASN A 154 -11.19 -3.25 -17.67
C ASN A 154 -10.23 -2.42 -16.81
N ARG A 155 -10.46 -1.11 -16.69
CA ARG A 155 -9.62 -0.18 -15.94
C ARG A 155 -9.24 -0.62 -14.51
N PRO A 156 -10.14 -1.15 -13.66
CA PRO A 156 -9.76 -1.56 -12.30
C PRO A 156 -8.84 -2.79 -12.28
N GLN A 157 -8.93 -3.70 -13.26
CA GLN A 157 -8.06 -4.88 -13.32
C GLN A 157 -6.69 -4.56 -13.94
N ALA A 158 -6.66 -3.70 -14.95
CA ALA A 158 -5.40 -3.29 -15.59
C ALA A 158 -4.52 -2.44 -14.66
N LEU A 159 -5.12 -1.61 -13.80
CA LEU A 159 -4.40 -0.89 -12.75
C LEU A 159 -3.78 -1.85 -11.72
N ALA A 160 -4.50 -2.90 -11.33
CA ALA A 160 -3.99 -3.93 -10.41
C ALA A 160 -2.80 -4.74 -10.99
N ILE A 161 -2.78 -4.95 -12.32
CA ILE A 161 -1.66 -5.62 -13.01
C ILE A 161 -0.46 -4.66 -13.15
N ALA A 162 -0.69 -3.38 -13.41
CA ALA A 162 0.36 -2.38 -13.50
C ALA A 162 1.03 -2.10 -12.13
N GLU A 163 0.31 -2.29 -11.03
CA GLU A 163 0.85 -2.18 -9.66
C GLU A 163 1.70 -3.38 -9.24
N LYS A 164 1.61 -4.51 -9.95
CA LYS A 164 2.48 -5.65 -9.67
C LYS A 164 3.91 -5.30 -10.10
N PRO A 165 4.92 -5.41 -9.21
CA PRO A 165 6.31 -5.25 -9.63
C PRO A 165 6.57 -6.23 -10.77
N LEU A 166 7.12 -5.74 -11.88
CA LEU A 166 7.49 -6.59 -13.01
C LEU A 166 8.60 -7.50 -12.50
N SER A 167 8.26 -8.71 -12.04
CA SER A 167 9.23 -9.78 -11.86
C SER A 167 9.73 -10.11 -13.25
N LEU A 168 10.93 -9.62 -13.57
CA LEU A 168 11.48 -9.78 -14.91
C LEU A 168 11.87 -11.27 -15.06
N PRO A 169 11.65 -11.91 -16.21
CA PRO A 169 11.91 -13.34 -16.41
C PRO A 169 13.35 -13.79 -16.11
N TRP A 170 14.29 -12.85 -16.00
CA TRP A 170 15.68 -13.12 -15.69
C TRP A 170 16.03 -13.02 -14.20
N GLU A 171 15.14 -12.53 -13.32
CA GLU A 171 15.35 -12.66 -11.86
C GLU A 171 15.28 -14.13 -11.42
N GLU A 172 14.55 -14.99 -12.15
CA GLU A 172 14.56 -16.44 -11.93
C GLU A 172 15.79 -17.13 -12.53
N ALA A 173 16.58 -16.43 -13.36
CA ALA A 173 17.73 -17.05 -14.04
C ALA A 173 18.99 -17.10 -13.17
N ASP A 174 19.06 -16.31 -12.10
CA ASP A 174 20.25 -16.26 -11.20
C ASP A 174 20.17 -17.25 -10.02
N GLU A 175 19.00 -17.79 -9.69
CA GLU A 175 18.87 -18.84 -8.65
C GLU A 175 19.28 -20.24 -9.14
N GLY A 176 19.52 -20.43 -10.43
CA GLY A 176 19.90 -21.73 -11.03
C GLY A 176 21.40 -21.99 -11.18
N MET A 177 22.26 -21.00 -10.90
CA MET A 177 23.73 -21.13 -11.08
C MET A 177 24.46 -21.37 -9.75
N GLU A 178 23.95 -22.26 -8.91
CA GLU A 178 24.73 -22.76 -7.76
C GLU A 178 25.63 -23.93 -8.20
N LYS A 179 26.92 -23.61 -8.37
CA LYS A 179 28.10 -24.49 -8.24
C LYS A 179 28.13 -25.76 -9.11
N SER A 180 28.65 -25.63 -10.32
CA SER A 180 29.45 -26.71 -10.91
C SER A 180 30.87 -26.60 -10.37
N ASP A 181 31.24 -27.45 -9.42
CA ASP A 181 32.61 -27.57 -8.91
C ASP A 181 33.54 -28.00 -10.06
N PHE A 182 34.46 -27.10 -10.43
CA PHE A 182 35.66 -27.36 -11.20
C PHE A 182 36.86 -26.73 -10.49
#